data_AF-A0A7C7QQK7-F1
#
_entry.id   AF-A0A7C7QQK7-F1
#
_cell.length_a   1.000
_cell.length_b   1.000
_cell.length_c   1.000
_cell.angle_alpha   90.00
_cell.angle_beta   90.00
_cell.angle_gamma   90.00
#
_symmetry.space_group_name_H-M   'P 1'
#
loop_
_entity.id
_entity.type
_entity.pdbx_description
1 polymer ?
#
loop_
_entity_poly.entity_id
_entity_poly.type
_entity_poly.pdbx_seq_one_letter_code
_entity_poly.pdbx_strand_id
1 'polypeptide(L)' 'MAKKQLVRTLGLPQILMLGIGGTMGAGVFVLTGHAAGMVGPAVILVFLLAGLQSLPNSLSYAELA' A
#
# COMPACT_ATOMS: atom_id res chain seq x y z
N MET A 1 -8.85 10.55 -34.84
CA MET A 1 -8.93 9.80 -33.58
C MET A 1 -9.58 10.69 -32.54
N ALA A 2 -10.85 10.48 -32.19
CA ALA A 2 -11.56 11.35 -31.25
C ALA A 2 -10.94 11.23 -29.85
N LYS A 3 -10.46 12.33 -29.28
CA LYS A 3 -9.80 12.38 -27.98
C LYS A 3 -10.86 12.25 -26.89
N LYS A 4 -11.20 11.02 -26.50
CA LYS A 4 -12.11 10.76 -25.37
C LYS A 4 -11.44 11.25 -24.09
N GLN A 5 -11.92 12.36 -23.54
CA GLN A 5 -11.44 12.84 -22.25
C GLN A 5 -12.03 11.98 -21.13
N LEU A 6 -11.20 11.65 -20.13
CA LEU A 6 -11.64 10.98 -18.92
C LEU A 6 -12.39 11.99 -18.04
N VAL A 7 -13.56 11.59 -17.56
CA VAL A 7 -14.33 12.39 -16.60
C VAL A 7 -13.78 12.11 -15.21
N ARG A 8 -13.47 13.15 -14.44
CA ARG A 8 -12.94 13.02 -13.08
C ARG A 8 -14.09 12.62 -12.14
N THR A 9 -14.25 11.33 -11.91
CA THR A 9 -15.32 10.75 -11.07
C THR A 9 -14.83 10.14 -9.76
N LEU A 10 -13.52 9.98 -9.58
CA LEU A 10 -12.96 9.44 -8.35
C LEU A 10 -12.90 10.54 -7.27
N GLY A 11 -13.64 10.33 -6.20
CA GLY A 11 -13.52 11.09 -4.96
C GLY A 11 -12.45 10.52 -4.04
N LEU A 12 -12.24 11.20 -2.91
CA LEU A 12 -11.27 10.80 -1.89
C LEU A 12 -11.37 9.32 -1.45
N PRO A 13 -12.55 8.77 -1.08
CA PRO A 13 -12.62 7.39 -0.60
C PRO A 13 -12.29 6.37 -1.71
N GLN A 14 -12.66 6.65 -2.96
CA GLN A 14 -12.31 5.78 -4.09
C GLN A 14 -10.80 5.75 -4.35
N ILE A 15 -10.13 6.90 -4.23
CA ILE A 15 -8.67 6.99 -4.41
C ILE A 15 -7.95 6.29 -3.26
N LEU A 16 -8.42 6.45 -2.02
CA LEU A 16 -7.86 5.74 -0.87
C LEU A 16 -7.98 4.22 -1.00
N MET A 17 -9.17 3.73 -1.37
CA MET A 17 -9.37 2.30 -1.62
C MET A 17 -8.50 1.79 -2.76
N LEU A 18 -8.36 2.58 -3.84
CA LEU A 18 -7.47 2.25 -4.95
C LEU A 18 -6.01 2.15 -4.49
N GLY A 19 -5.53 3.08 -3.66
CA GLY A 19 -4.18 3.04 -3.11
C GLY A 19 -3.93 1.86 -2.18
N ILE A 20 -4.88 1.54 -1.30
CA ILE A 20 -4.81 0.38 -0.40
C ILE A 20 -4.75 -0.91 -1.22
N GLY A 21 -5.66 -1.08 -2.19
CA GLY A 21 -5.69 -2.26 -3.07
C GLY A 21 -4.46 -2.37 -3.96
N GLY A 22 -3.93 -1.24 -4.45
CA GLY A 22 -2.69 -1.20 -5.24
C GLY A 22 -1.45 -1.57 -4.45
N THR A 23 -1.43 -1.30 -3.14
CA THR A 23 -0.30 -1.63 -2.25
C THR A 23 -0.36 -3.09 -1.78
N MET A 24 -1.56 -3.62 -1.53
CA MET A 24 -1.78 -5.02 -1.13
C MET A 24 -1.68 -5.97 -2.35
N GLY A 25 -0.47 -6.16 -2.88
CA GLY A 25 -0.21 -7.11 -3.96
C GLY A 25 -0.07 -8.57 -3.48
N ALA A 26 0.23 -9.49 -4.41
CA ALA A 26 0.47 -10.90 -4.12
C ALA A 26 1.59 -11.15 -3.09
N GLY A 27 2.53 -10.20 -2.95
CA GLY A 27 3.64 -10.25 -2.02
C GLY A 27 3.21 -10.39 -0.55
N VAL A 28 2.10 -9.78 -0.12
CA VAL A 28 1.62 -9.90 1.28
C VAL A 28 1.32 -11.35 1.62
N PHE A 29 0.73 -12.14 0.71
CA PHE A 29 0.33 -13.52 1.00
C PHE A 29 1.54 -14.46 1.12
N VAL A 30 2.62 -14.20 0.39
CA VAL A 30 3.84 -15.03 0.41
C VAL A 30 4.82 -14.57 1.48
N LEU A 31 5.10 -13.26 1.54
CA LEU A 31 6.09 -12.68 2.44
C LEU A 31 5.66 -12.78 3.91
N THR A 32 4.36 -12.72 4.20
CA THR A 32 3.86 -12.90 5.58
C THR A 32 4.21 -14.28 6.11
N GLY A 33 4.06 -15.34 5.31
CA GLY A 33 4.42 -16.70 5.70
C GLY A 33 5.93 -16.87 5.88
N HIS A 34 6.73 -16.27 4.98
CA HIS A 34 8.18 -16.28 5.12
C HIS A 34 8.65 -15.56 6.38
N ALA A 35 8.12 -14.36 6.64
CA ALA A 35 8.42 -13.60 7.85
C ALA A 35 7.95 -14.33 9.12
N ALA A 36 6.77 -14.96 9.10
CA ALA A 36 6.30 -15.78 10.22
C ALA A 36 7.22 -16.98 10.49
N GLY A 37 7.83 -17.58 9.46
CA GLY A 37 8.84 -18.62 9.63
C GLY A 37 10.13 -18.12 10.29
N MET A 38 10.50 -16.86 10.06
CA MET A 38 11.72 -16.25 10.63
C MET A 38 11.53 -15.76 12.07
N VAL A 39 10.40 -15.13 12.37
CA VAL A 39 10.18 -14.41 13.64
C VAL A 39 9.00 -14.95 14.45
N GLY A 40 8.31 -15.97 13.95
CA GLY A 40 7.20 -16.62 14.63
C GLY A 40 6.05 -15.65 14.92
N PRO A 41 5.43 -15.74 16.12
CA PRO A 41 4.34 -14.84 16.53
C PRO A 41 4.72 -13.36 16.54
N ALA A 42 6.02 -13.03 16.63
CA ALA A 42 6.50 -11.65 16.64
C ALA A 42 6.38 -10.96 15.27
N VAL A 43 5.97 -11.67 14.21
CA VAL A 43 5.76 -11.11 12.87
C VAL A 43 4.81 -9.91 12.86
N ILE A 44 3.84 -9.87 13.78
CA ILE A 44 2.91 -8.73 13.95
C ILE A 44 3.69 -7.45 14.29
N LEU A 45 4.67 -7.55 15.20
CA LEU A 45 5.52 -6.41 15.57
C LEU A 45 6.40 -5.97 14.40
N VAL A 46 6.92 -6.92 13.62
CA VAL A 46 7.73 -6.62 12.43
C VAL A 46 6.91 -5.88 11.38
N PHE A 47 5.67 -6.30 11.11
CA PHE A 47 4.79 -5.58 10.19
C PHE A 47 4.45 -4.16 10.67
N LEU A 48 4.26 -3.98 11.98
CA LEU A 48 3.97 -2.67 12.56
C LEU A 48 5.17 -1.72 12.40
N LEU A 49 6.40 -2.22 12.66
CA LEU A 49 7.63 -1.45 12.45
C LEU A 49 7.89 -1.17 10.97
N ALA A 50 7.67 -2.13 10.08
CA ALA A 50 7.83 -1.94 8.64
C ALA A 50 6.84 -0.91 8.08
N GLY A 51 5.59 -0.92 8.56
CA GLY A 51 4.59 0.10 8.25
C GLY A 51 5.03 1.49 8.71
N LEU A 52 5.48 1.61 9.97
CA LEU A 52 5.98 2.86 10.53
C LEU A 52 7.19 3.41 9.75
N GLN A 53 8.13 2.54 9.37
CA GLN A 53 9.28 2.91 8.55
C GLN A 53 8.89 3.37 7.14
N SER A 54 7.77 2.88 6.60
CA SER A 54 7.30 3.24 5.26
C SER A 54 6.51 4.56 5.22
N LEU A 55 5.97 5.03 6.36
CA LEU A 55 5.21 6.29 6.44
C LEU A 55 5.94 7.52 5.92
N PRO A 56 7.21 7.82 6.28
CA PRO A 56 7.91 8.99 5.77
C PRO A 56 8.06 8.95 4.24
N ASN A 57 8.34 7.77 3.66
CA ASN A 57 8.37 7.62 2.20
C ASN A 57 7.01 7.93 1.57
N SER A 58 5.93 7.37 2.13
CA SER A 58 4.57 7.62 1.64
C SER A 58 4.16 9.09 1.75
N LEU A 59 4.58 9.78 2.82
CA LEU A 59 4.29 11.20 3.01
C LEU A 59 5.02 12.06 1.98
N SER A 60 6.30 11.80 1.72
CA SER A 60 7.03 12.49 0.66
C SER A 60 6.41 12.27 -0.72
N TYR A 61 5.90 11.06 -1.01
CA TYR A 61 5.14 10.81 -2.23
C TYR A 61 3.82 11.59 -2.29
N ALA A 62 3.13 11.73 -1.15
CA ALA A 62 1.89 12.51 -1.07
C ALA A 62 2.12 14.02 -1.26
N GLU A 63 3.29 14.54 -0.86
CA GLU A 63 3.66 15.94 -1.10
C GLU A 63 4.04 16.23 -2.57
N LEU A 64 4.57 15.23 -3.28
CA LEU A 64 4.96 15.35 -4.68
C LEU A 64 3.79 15.20 -5.67
N ALA A 65 2.69 14.58 -5.25
CA ALA A 65 1.52 14.27 -6.07
C ALA A 65 0.55 15.45 -6.19
#